data_AF-A0A0L6I2X0-F1
#
_entry.id   AF-A0A0L6I2X0-F1
#
_cell.length_a   1.000
_cell.length_b   1.000
_cell.length_c   1.000
_cell.angle_alpha   90.00
_cell.angle_beta   90.00
_cell.angle_gamma   90.00
#
_symmetry.space_group_name_H-M   'P 1'
#
loop_
_entity.id
_entity.type
_entity.pdbx_description
1 polymer ?
#
loop_
_entity_poly.entity_id
_entity_poly.type
_entity_poly.pdbx_seq_one_letter_code
_entity_poly.pdbx_strand_id
1 'polypeptide(L)'
;MSDARPLLFGFPLHELAEDDSRIVRYLTRAWTTEHGAPPFDLEDDLDKLRPLFQSHVTGTRVREHVKALTPVPMSRPFIPEVFFLAVDADRGLVTPEGRALIEAAQDPTTGQAAGLVNTIAQFYGESLRAWMAKSVETGLVPLPSAGFAMFLLINGSIGQQRAMVFPREKHEEADLATVIMDVASIFSTTVHGPAIKPKERAQLRTSWVVSQAVRHLGTSLSRGSDRKTGLASIWIEEDHTTTLLNDISVAIRARSRATPSDIEAAFDAAVAEYERGRVILGAWGISHERRRQTQQIREDFLEAFYRVRP
;
A
#
# COMPACT_ATOMS: atom_id res chain seq x y z
N MET A 1 22.63 -4.62 -20.45
CA MET A 1 21.39 -5.32 -20.02
C MET A 1 21.24 -5.03 -18.54
N SER A 2 20.16 -4.37 -18.15
CA SER A 2 19.95 -3.97 -16.75
C SER A 2 19.64 -5.19 -15.90
N ASP A 3 20.43 -5.46 -14.87
CA ASP A 3 20.17 -6.46 -13.82
C ASP A 3 18.92 -6.06 -13.03
N ALA A 4 17.74 -6.32 -13.57
CA ALA A 4 16.49 -6.18 -12.83
C ALA A 4 16.45 -7.29 -11.77
N ARG A 5 16.80 -6.93 -10.52
CA ARG A 5 16.77 -7.86 -9.39
C ARG A 5 15.32 -8.24 -9.09
N PRO A 6 15.02 -9.55 -8.92
CA PRO A 6 13.64 -9.98 -8.75
C PRO A 6 13.06 -9.51 -7.41
N LEU A 7 11.80 -9.06 -7.45
CA LEU A 7 11.00 -8.69 -6.28
C LEU A 7 9.91 -9.74 -6.07
N LEU A 8 9.64 -10.11 -4.82
CA LEU A 8 8.52 -10.95 -4.42
C LEU A 8 7.58 -10.13 -3.52
N PHE A 9 6.38 -9.84 -4.03
CA PHE A 9 5.40 -8.96 -3.35
C PHE A 9 5.95 -7.58 -2.93
N GLY A 10 6.91 -7.06 -3.70
CA GLY A 10 7.61 -5.79 -3.40
C GLY A 10 8.85 -5.94 -2.52
N PHE A 11 9.19 -7.17 -2.09
CA PHE A 11 10.40 -7.45 -1.31
C PHE A 11 11.55 -7.90 -2.22
N PRO A 12 12.73 -7.28 -2.16
CA PRO A 12 13.89 -7.67 -2.96
C PRO A 12 14.43 -9.05 -2.56
N LEU A 13 14.35 -10.03 -3.47
CA LEU A 13 14.79 -11.40 -3.17
C LEU A 13 16.31 -11.52 -2.94
N HIS A 14 17.11 -10.59 -3.47
CA HIS A 14 18.55 -10.57 -3.23
C HIS A 14 18.91 -10.19 -1.78
N GLU A 15 18.02 -9.49 -1.06
CA GLU A 15 18.17 -9.28 0.39
C GLU A 15 17.93 -10.57 1.20
N LEU A 16 17.51 -11.66 0.55
CA LEU A 16 17.48 -13.00 1.15
C LEU A 16 18.80 -13.76 0.99
N ALA A 17 19.67 -13.35 0.05
CA ALA A 17 20.86 -14.09 -0.37
C ALA A 17 22.15 -13.65 0.36
N GLU A 18 22.19 -12.42 0.89
CA GLU A 18 23.27 -11.94 1.76
C GLU A 18 22.69 -11.66 3.16
N ASP A 19 23.26 -12.29 4.20
CA ASP A 19 22.76 -12.49 5.58
C ASP A 19 21.61 -13.52 5.73
N ASP A 20 21.97 -14.78 6.02
CA ASP A 20 21.10 -15.90 6.42
C ASP A 20 19.87 -15.47 7.25
N SER A 21 18.76 -15.36 6.53
CA SER A 21 17.69 -14.39 6.69
C SER A 21 16.89 -14.56 7.98
N ARG A 22 17.15 -13.67 8.95
CA ARG A 22 16.40 -13.56 10.21
C ARG A 22 14.88 -13.55 9.99
N ILE A 23 14.42 -12.97 8.88
CA ILE A 23 13.01 -12.94 8.47
C ILE A 23 12.53 -14.35 8.13
N VAL A 24 13.15 -15.07 7.19
CA VAL A 24 12.72 -16.43 6.81
C VAL A 24 12.81 -17.36 7.99
N ARG A 25 13.90 -17.29 8.78
CA ARG A 25 14.05 -18.11 9.99
C ARG A 25 12.93 -17.82 11.00
N TYR A 26 12.57 -16.56 11.20
CA TYR A 26 11.45 -16.20 12.06
C TYR A 26 10.13 -16.70 11.48
N LEU A 27 9.87 -16.53 10.18
CA LEU A 27 8.64 -16.99 9.52
C LEU A 27 8.50 -18.52 9.56
N THR A 28 9.56 -19.28 9.30
CA THR A 28 9.58 -20.74 9.43
C THR A 28 9.30 -21.17 10.87
N ARG A 29 9.85 -20.44 11.86
CA ARG A 29 9.58 -20.72 13.28
C ARG A 29 8.15 -20.36 13.67
N ALA A 30 7.64 -19.24 13.20
CA ALA A 30 6.27 -18.80 13.40
C ALA A 30 5.29 -19.82 12.80
N TRP A 31 5.52 -20.26 11.57
CA TRP A 31 4.77 -21.32 10.90
C TRP A 31 4.73 -22.60 11.71
N THR A 32 5.90 -23.06 12.17
CA THR A 32 6.01 -24.28 12.98
C THR A 32 5.24 -24.15 14.31
N THR A 33 5.23 -22.95 14.88
CA THR A 33 4.49 -22.65 16.11
C THR A 33 2.98 -22.59 15.86
N GLU A 34 2.56 -22.04 14.73
CA GLU A 34 1.15 -21.89 14.33
C GLU A 34 0.50 -23.23 13.95
N HIS A 35 1.21 -24.06 13.18
CA HIS A 35 0.66 -25.30 12.61
C HIS A 35 1.20 -26.59 13.23
N GLY A 36 2.14 -26.50 14.17
CA GLY A 36 2.74 -27.65 14.87
C GLY A 36 3.72 -28.49 14.03
N ALA A 37 3.99 -28.09 12.79
CA ALA A 37 4.88 -28.78 11.87
C ALA A 37 5.64 -27.75 10.99
N PRO A 38 6.86 -28.06 10.53
CA PRO A 38 7.57 -27.18 9.61
C PRO A 38 6.81 -27.02 8.28
N PRO A 39 7.09 -25.94 7.51
CA PRO A 39 6.63 -25.80 6.14
C PRO A 39 6.98 -27.04 5.31
N PHE A 40 6.06 -27.48 4.46
CA PHE A 40 6.24 -28.61 3.56
C PHE A 40 6.03 -28.14 2.11
N ASP A 41 5.00 -28.62 1.43
CA ASP A 41 4.58 -28.14 0.12
C ASP A 41 3.76 -26.86 0.26
N LEU A 42 4.04 -25.87 -0.58
CA LEU A 42 3.31 -24.62 -0.63
C LEU A 42 1.81 -24.84 -0.87
N GLU A 43 1.41 -25.76 -1.75
CA GLU A 43 -0.03 -25.97 -2.02
C GLU A 43 -0.78 -26.51 -0.79
N ASP A 44 -0.24 -27.55 -0.15
CA ASP A 44 -0.78 -28.12 1.08
C ASP A 44 -0.78 -27.11 2.24
N ASP A 45 0.28 -26.30 2.32
CA ASP A 45 0.42 -25.27 3.34
C ASP A 45 -0.59 -24.13 3.12
N LEU A 46 -0.84 -23.74 1.86
CA LEU A 46 -1.89 -22.77 1.53
C LEU A 46 -3.27 -23.29 1.91
N ASP A 47 -3.56 -24.57 1.73
CA ASP A 47 -4.83 -25.15 2.16
C ASP A 47 -5.08 -25.00 3.68
N LYS A 48 -4.02 -25.05 4.50
CA LYS A 48 -4.10 -24.76 5.95
C LYS A 48 -4.42 -23.29 6.25
N LEU A 49 -4.09 -22.37 5.35
CA LEU A 49 -4.35 -20.93 5.48
C LEU A 49 -5.74 -20.53 4.97
N ARG A 50 -6.42 -21.34 4.15
CA ARG A 50 -7.76 -21.01 3.63
C ARG A 50 -8.77 -20.59 4.70
N PRO A 51 -8.85 -21.28 5.86
CA PRO A 51 -9.75 -20.92 6.96
C PRO A 51 -9.60 -19.49 7.51
N LEU A 52 -8.48 -18.82 7.22
CA LEU A 52 -8.11 -17.54 7.82
C LEU A 52 -8.03 -16.40 6.80
N PHE A 53 -7.62 -16.70 5.57
CA PHE A 53 -7.25 -15.69 4.58
C PHE A 53 -8.17 -15.62 3.35
N GLN A 54 -9.26 -16.40 3.29
CA GLN A 54 -10.22 -16.31 2.19
C GLN A 54 -11.36 -15.29 2.44
N SER A 55 -11.94 -14.79 1.34
CA SER A 55 -12.95 -13.71 1.33
C SER A 55 -14.24 -14.03 2.08
N HIS A 56 -14.54 -15.30 2.35
CA HIS A 56 -15.74 -15.75 3.06
C HIS A 56 -15.49 -16.07 4.54
N VAL A 57 -14.27 -15.83 5.05
CA VAL A 57 -13.92 -16.08 6.45
C VAL A 57 -14.57 -15.02 7.35
N THR A 58 -15.20 -15.46 8.44
CA THR A 58 -15.84 -14.57 9.41
C THR A 58 -14.85 -14.08 10.46
N GLY A 59 -15.02 -12.85 10.94
CA GLY A 59 -14.15 -12.29 11.98
C GLY A 59 -14.15 -13.08 13.30
N THR A 60 -15.21 -13.84 13.60
CA THR A 60 -15.24 -14.73 14.77
C THR A 60 -14.21 -15.84 14.66
N ARG A 61 -14.12 -16.49 13.50
CA ARG A 61 -13.16 -17.57 13.24
C ARG A 61 -11.71 -17.10 13.34
N VAL A 62 -11.41 -15.92 12.79
CA VAL A 62 -10.08 -15.30 12.90
C VAL A 62 -9.74 -15.01 14.37
N ARG A 63 -10.68 -14.43 15.14
CA ARG A 63 -10.45 -14.14 16.57
C ARG A 63 -10.22 -15.39 17.40
N GLU A 64 -10.95 -16.47 17.13
CA GLU A 64 -10.74 -17.77 17.81
C GLU A 64 -9.36 -18.34 17.50
N HIS A 65 -8.94 -18.27 16.24
CA HIS A 65 -7.61 -18.72 15.84
C HIS A 65 -6.51 -17.88 16.49
N VAL A 66 -6.65 -16.55 16.49
CA VAL A 66 -5.72 -15.62 17.16
C VAL A 66 -5.60 -15.91 18.66
N LYS A 67 -6.70 -16.29 19.33
CA LYS A 67 -6.65 -16.68 20.76
C LYS A 67 -5.86 -17.95 21.01
N ALA A 68 -5.81 -18.86 20.04
CA ALA A 68 -5.08 -20.12 20.13
C ALA A 68 -3.59 -19.99 19.76
N LEU A 69 -3.15 -18.84 19.25
CA LEU A 69 -1.76 -18.64 18.86
C LEU A 69 -0.81 -18.74 20.06
N THR A 70 0.25 -19.50 19.85
CA THR A 70 1.34 -19.65 20.81
C THR A 70 2.45 -18.64 20.48
N PRO A 71 3.13 -18.06 21.49
CA PRO A 71 4.28 -17.19 21.26
C PRO A 71 5.39 -17.87 20.44
N VAL A 72 5.91 -17.15 19.46
CA VAL A 72 7.06 -17.58 18.67
C VAL A 72 8.31 -17.44 19.55
N PRO A 73 9.10 -18.52 19.78
CA PRO A 73 10.24 -18.49 20.69
C PRO A 73 11.48 -17.85 20.02
N MET A 74 11.31 -16.64 19.49
CA MET A 74 12.34 -15.86 18.81
C MET A 74 11.95 -14.39 18.82
N SER A 75 12.90 -13.47 18.99
CA SER A 75 12.62 -12.04 18.83
C SER A 75 12.27 -11.70 17.40
N ARG A 76 11.12 -11.04 17.20
CA ARG A 76 10.64 -10.65 15.87
C ARG A 76 11.56 -9.61 15.24
N PRO A 77 12.14 -9.86 14.04
CA PRO A 77 12.81 -8.81 13.27
C PRO A 77 11.78 -7.83 12.69
N PHE A 78 12.22 -6.78 12.00
CA PHE A 78 11.30 -5.99 11.20
C PHE A 78 10.81 -6.85 10.02
N ILE A 79 9.54 -7.20 10.01
CA ILE A 79 8.89 -7.99 8.96
C ILE A 79 7.71 -7.17 8.44
N PRO A 80 7.65 -6.90 7.12
CA PRO A 80 6.48 -6.29 6.51
C PRO A 80 5.19 -7.06 6.80
N GLU A 81 4.08 -6.36 7.05
CA GLU A 81 2.77 -6.97 7.34
C GLU A 81 2.26 -7.87 6.21
N VAL A 82 2.73 -7.66 4.99
CA VAL A 82 2.41 -8.54 3.85
C VAL A 82 2.87 -9.97 4.10
N PHE A 83 3.92 -10.22 4.91
CA PHE A 83 4.44 -11.56 5.21
C PHE A 83 4.02 -12.09 6.58
N PHE A 84 3.74 -11.20 7.53
CA PHE A 84 3.43 -11.59 8.91
C PHE A 84 2.47 -10.59 9.56
N LEU A 85 1.28 -11.06 9.95
CA LEU A 85 0.31 -10.24 10.67
C LEU A 85 0.55 -10.33 12.18
N ALA A 86 1.22 -9.31 12.70
CA ALA A 86 1.45 -9.16 14.13
C ALA A 86 0.15 -9.00 14.93
N VAL A 87 -0.07 -9.85 15.93
CA VAL A 87 -1.13 -9.68 16.94
C VAL A 87 -0.60 -8.89 18.13
N ASP A 88 0.62 -9.21 18.56
CA ASP A 88 1.37 -8.49 19.60
C ASP A 88 2.89 -8.61 19.36
N ALA A 89 3.70 -8.63 20.42
CA ALA A 89 5.16 -8.66 20.31
C ALA A 89 5.72 -10.03 19.88
N ASP A 90 5.08 -11.13 20.28
CA ASP A 90 5.57 -12.49 20.10
C ASP A 90 4.55 -13.44 19.42
N ARG A 91 3.32 -12.98 19.16
CA ARG A 91 2.30 -13.72 18.41
C ARG A 91 1.92 -13.01 17.12
N GLY A 92 1.60 -13.81 16.12
CA GLY A 92 1.07 -13.36 14.84
C GLY A 92 0.84 -14.52 13.89
N LEU A 93 0.33 -14.21 12.70
CA LEU A 93 0.00 -15.18 11.66
C LEU A 93 0.98 -15.06 10.51
N VAL A 94 1.46 -16.18 10.00
CA VAL A 94 2.15 -16.22 8.71
C VAL A 94 1.11 -16.07 7.60
N THR A 95 1.31 -15.11 6.69
CA THR A 95 0.41 -14.90 5.55
C THR A 95 0.71 -15.89 4.42
N PRO A 96 -0.18 -16.04 3.43
CA PRO A 96 0.12 -16.76 2.20
C PRO A 96 1.39 -16.25 1.51
N GLU A 97 1.59 -14.94 1.44
CA GLU A 97 2.81 -14.33 0.90
C GLU A 97 4.04 -14.64 1.77
N GLY A 98 3.88 -14.69 3.10
CA GLY A 98 4.95 -15.08 4.02
C GLY A 98 5.37 -16.52 3.81
N ARG A 99 4.41 -17.42 3.56
CA ARG A 99 4.70 -18.81 3.21
C ARG A 99 5.38 -18.92 1.84
N ALA A 100 4.95 -18.14 0.85
CA ALA A 100 5.64 -18.07 -0.45
C ALA A 100 7.06 -17.49 -0.32
N LEU A 101 7.30 -16.56 0.61
CA LEU A 101 8.64 -16.05 0.90
C LEU A 101 9.55 -17.14 1.48
N ILE A 102 9.02 -18.00 2.37
CA ILE A 102 9.76 -19.18 2.87
C ILE A 102 10.13 -20.11 1.70
N GLU A 103 9.22 -20.32 0.75
CA GLU A 103 9.47 -21.15 -0.44
C GLU A 103 10.58 -20.56 -1.32
N ALA A 104 10.47 -19.27 -1.66
CA ALA A 104 11.43 -18.56 -2.49
C ALA A 104 12.85 -18.55 -1.91
N ALA A 105 12.97 -18.61 -0.58
CA ALA A 105 14.26 -18.65 0.09
C ALA A 105 14.96 -20.01 -0.03
N GLN A 106 14.24 -21.09 -0.36
CA GLN A 106 14.80 -22.42 -0.57
C GLN A 106 15.40 -22.59 -1.97
N ASP A 107 14.88 -21.87 -2.97
CA ASP A 107 15.38 -21.87 -4.35
C ASP A 107 15.23 -20.46 -4.99
N PRO A 108 16.21 -19.56 -4.80
CA PRO A 108 16.09 -18.14 -5.16
C PRO A 108 16.31 -17.87 -6.66
N THR A 109 15.52 -18.49 -7.54
CA THR A 109 15.55 -18.23 -9.00
C THR A 109 14.43 -17.30 -9.45
N THR A 110 14.73 -16.43 -10.42
CA THR A 110 13.78 -15.44 -10.98
C THR A 110 12.51 -16.09 -11.56
N GLY A 111 12.61 -17.30 -12.11
CA GLY A 111 11.47 -18.05 -12.64
C GLY A 111 10.46 -18.50 -11.57
N GLN A 112 10.92 -18.76 -10.35
CA GLN A 112 10.04 -19.15 -9.25
C GLN A 112 9.25 -17.97 -8.68
N ALA A 113 9.82 -16.76 -8.60
CA ALA A 113 9.12 -15.61 -8.05
C ALA A 113 7.78 -15.35 -8.75
N ALA A 114 7.76 -15.39 -10.09
CA ALA A 114 6.53 -15.26 -10.87
C ALA A 114 5.56 -16.44 -10.64
N GLY A 115 6.07 -17.66 -10.52
CA GLY A 115 5.28 -18.86 -10.23
C GLY A 115 4.59 -18.79 -8.86
N LEU A 116 5.34 -18.48 -7.80
CA LEU A 116 4.84 -18.33 -6.43
C LEU A 116 3.76 -17.28 -6.34
N VAL A 117 3.98 -16.16 -7.01
CA VAL A 117 3.02 -15.08 -7.08
C VAL A 117 1.73 -15.51 -7.77
N ASN A 118 1.81 -16.29 -8.86
CA ASN A 118 0.64 -16.89 -9.50
C ASN A 118 -0.06 -17.89 -8.56
N THR A 119 0.68 -18.68 -7.79
CA THR A 119 0.11 -19.61 -6.80
C THR A 119 -0.65 -18.86 -5.70
N ILE A 120 -0.07 -17.79 -5.15
CA ILE A 120 -0.78 -16.92 -4.20
C ILE A 120 -1.97 -16.23 -4.86
N ALA A 121 -1.81 -15.80 -6.12
CA ALA A 121 -2.92 -15.28 -6.91
C ALA A 121 -4.08 -16.29 -6.91
N GLN A 122 -3.75 -17.56 -7.14
CA GLN A 122 -4.71 -18.63 -7.21
C GLN A 122 -5.41 -18.94 -5.89
N PHE A 123 -4.68 -18.89 -4.78
CA PHE A 123 -5.18 -19.15 -3.43
C PHE A 123 -6.38 -18.29 -3.05
N TYR A 124 -6.36 -17.01 -3.40
CA TYR A 124 -7.42 -16.06 -3.04
C TYR A 124 -8.61 -16.01 -4.02
N GLY A 125 -8.59 -16.76 -5.13
CA GLY A 125 -9.73 -16.92 -6.07
C GLY A 125 -9.89 -15.81 -7.12
N GLU A 126 -10.89 -15.92 -8.01
CA GLU A 126 -11.02 -15.13 -9.25
C GLU A 126 -11.00 -13.59 -9.08
N SER A 127 -11.66 -13.06 -8.06
CA SER A 127 -11.72 -11.60 -7.83
C SER A 127 -10.40 -11.04 -7.29
N LEU A 128 -9.65 -11.82 -6.52
CA LEU A 128 -8.32 -11.45 -6.04
C LEU A 128 -7.22 -11.86 -7.04
N ARG A 129 -7.42 -12.87 -7.90
CA ARG A 129 -6.57 -13.20 -9.06
C ARG A 129 -6.49 -12.05 -10.04
N ALA A 130 -7.64 -11.45 -10.38
CA ALA A 130 -7.66 -10.27 -11.24
C ALA A 130 -6.93 -9.07 -10.59
N TRP A 131 -6.94 -8.98 -9.26
CA TRP A 131 -6.25 -7.93 -8.51
C TRP A 131 -4.74 -8.20 -8.32
N MET A 132 -4.34 -9.44 -8.04
CA MET A 132 -2.94 -9.85 -7.90
C MET A 132 -2.25 -9.99 -9.24
N ALA A 133 -2.85 -10.62 -10.25
CA ALA A 133 -2.29 -10.63 -11.61
C ALA A 133 -1.99 -9.20 -12.09
N LYS A 134 -2.89 -8.25 -11.78
CA LYS A 134 -2.67 -6.82 -12.03
C LYS A 134 -1.57 -6.20 -11.15
N SER A 135 -1.45 -6.60 -9.88
CA SER A 135 -0.38 -6.14 -8.96
C SER A 135 1.00 -6.73 -9.28
N VAL A 136 1.04 -7.80 -10.06
CA VAL A 136 2.21 -8.62 -10.36
C VAL A 136 2.75 -8.33 -11.75
N GLU A 137 1.86 -8.11 -12.71
CA GLU A 137 2.22 -7.47 -13.99
C GLU A 137 2.70 -6.03 -13.79
N THR A 138 2.28 -5.37 -12.70
CA THR A 138 2.64 -3.97 -12.44
C THR A 138 2.78 -3.69 -10.94
N GLY A 139 3.99 -3.74 -10.39
CA GLY A 139 4.30 -3.24 -9.02
C GLY A 139 4.02 -1.74 -8.79
N LEU A 140 3.15 -1.15 -9.60
CA LEU A 140 2.84 0.25 -9.78
C LEU A 140 1.63 0.65 -8.93
N VAL A 141 1.61 1.90 -8.51
CA VAL A 141 0.58 2.48 -7.64
C VAL A 141 -0.76 2.60 -8.37
N PRO A 142 -1.88 2.00 -7.89
CA PRO A 142 -3.20 2.17 -8.52
C PRO A 142 -3.53 3.65 -8.74
N LEU A 143 -4.14 4.01 -9.88
CA LEU A 143 -4.39 5.43 -10.21
C LEU A 143 -5.22 6.19 -9.17
N PRO A 144 -6.23 5.58 -8.51
CA PRO A 144 -6.89 6.20 -7.35
C PRO A 144 -5.94 6.48 -6.17
N SER A 145 -5.00 5.57 -5.90
CA SER A 145 -4.00 5.73 -4.84
C SER A 145 -2.94 6.77 -5.21
N ALA A 146 -2.59 6.88 -6.49
CA ALA A 146 -1.77 7.97 -7.01
C ALA A 146 -2.50 9.33 -6.88
N GLY A 147 -3.82 9.36 -7.11
CA GLY A 147 -4.65 10.53 -6.86
C GLY A 147 -4.69 10.93 -5.38
N PHE A 148 -4.73 9.96 -4.47
CA PHE A 148 -4.61 10.23 -3.03
C PHE A 148 -3.23 10.80 -2.66
N ALA A 149 -2.15 10.29 -3.25
CA ALA A 149 -0.82 10.87 -3.06
C ALA A 149 -0.72 12.29 -3.63
N MET A 150 -1.37 12.55 -4.76
CA MET A 150 -1.49 13.90 -5.33
C MET A 150 -2.26 14.85 -4.41
N PHE A 151 -3.33 14.37 -3.77
CA PHE A 151 -4.00 15.15 -2.72
C PHE A 151 -3.05 15.55 -1.59
N LEU A 152 -2.20 14.65 -1.10
CA LEU A 152 -1.23 14.97 -0.04
C LEU A 152 -0.22 16.04 -0.48
N LEU A 153 0.21 15.98 -1.74
CA LEU A 153 1.09 16.97 -2.36
C LEU A 153 0.42 18.35 -2.43
N ILE A 154 -0.80 18.43 -3.01
CA ILE A 154 -1.58 19.67 -3.12
C ILE A 154 -1.87 20.26 -1.74
N ASN A 155 -2.27 19.41 -0.79
CA ASN A 155 -2.54 19.83 0.57
C ASN A 155 -1.30 20.34 1.30
N GLY A 156 -0.09 20.06 0.80
CA GLY A 156 1.16 20.45 1.44
C GLY A 156 1.49 19.60 2.66
N SER A 157 1.03 18.34 2.71
CA SER A 157 1.25 17.38 3.81
C SER A 157 2.69 16.84 3.85
N ILE A 158 3.68 17.74 3.79
CA ILE A 158 5.11 17.44 3.70
C ILE A 158 5.77 17.68 5.06
N GLY A 159 6.38 16.63 5.60
CA GLY A 159 6.92 16.57 6.95
C GLY A 159 5.86 16.28 8.01
N GLN A 160 6.28 15.68 9.12
CA GLN A 160 5.40 15.25 10.21
C GLN A 160 4.55 16.39 10.81
N GLN A 161 5.07 17.63 10.80
CA GLN A 161 4.35 18.81 11.33
C GLN A 161 3.11 19.18 10.53
N ARG A 162 3.03 18.74 9.27
CA ARG A 162 1.90 18.97 8.35
C ARG A 162 1.20 17.66 8.01
N ALA A 163 1.31 16.66 8.89
CA ALA A 163 0.69 15.38 8.67
C ALA A 163 -0.83 15.51 8.64
N MET A 164 -1.45 14.82 7.68
CA MET A 164 -2.89 14.66 7.68
C MET A 164 -3.28 13.67 8.78
N VAL A 165 -4.14 14.11 9.68
CA VAL A 165 -4.61 13.31 10.82
C VAL A 165 -5.96 12.69 10.51
N PHE A 166 -6.13 11.41 10.85
CA PHE A 166 -7.41 10.71 10.68
C PHE A 166 -8.32 10.91 11.90
N PRO A 167 -9.55 11.43 11.72
CA PRO A 167 -10.51 11.57 12.80
C PRO A 167 -10.84 10.23 13.47
N ARG A 168 -11.20 10.26 14.76
CA ARG A 168 -11.65 9.09 15.53
C ARG A 168 -13.12 8.79 15.28
N GLU A 169 -13.95 9.82 15.23
CA GLU A 169 -15.37 9.65 15.05
C GLU A 169 -15.69 9.29 13.60
N LYS A 170 -16.62 8.34 13.42
CA LYS A 170 -16.96 7.82 12.08
C LYS A 170 -17.59 8.87 11.17
N HIS A 171 -18.39 9.77 11.74
CA HIS A 171 -19.06 10.83 10.96
C HIS A 171 -18.04 11.87 10.45
N GLU A 172 -17.15 12.32 11.32
CA GLU A 172 -16.02 13.20 11.01
C GLU A 172 -15.09 12.59 9.96
N GLU A 173 -14.79 11.29 10.11
CA GLU A 173 -14.01 10.55 9.13
C GLU A 173 -14.72 10.52 7.78
N ALA A 174 -16.04 10.31 7.72
CA ALA A 174 -16.78 10.21 6.47
C ALA A 174 -16.83 11.54 5.70
N ASP A 175 -17.05 12.66 6.37
CA ASP A 175 -17.05 13.99 5.76
C ASP A 175 -15.67 14.30 5.17
N LEU A 176 -14.62 14.03 5.96
CA LEU A 176 -13.25 14.24 5.51
C LEU A 176 -12.86 13.28 4.37
N ALA A 177 -13.25 12.02 4.49
CA ALA A 177 -12.99 10.99 3.49
C ALA A 177 -13.60 11.37 2.15
N THR A 178 -14.82 11.91 2.15
CA THR A 178 -15.53 12.31 0.94
C THR A 178 -14.73 13.36 0.17
N VAL A 179 -14.31 14.44 0.85
CA VAL A 179 -13.49 15.50 0.25
C VAL A 179 -12.20 14.95 -0.36
N ILE A 180 -11.46 14.14 0.40
CA ILE A 180 -10.17 13.59 -0.03
C ILE A 180 -10.36 12.63 -1.22
N MET A 181 -11.35 11.74 -1.13
CA MET A 181 -11.60 10.72 -2.14
C MET A 181 -12.19 11.31 -3.41
N ASP A 182 -12.88 12.46 -3.35
CA ASP A 182 -13.33 13.18 -4.52
C ASP A 182 -12.14 13.77 -5.30
N VAL A 183 -11.15 14.36 -4.61
CA VAL A 183 -9.89 14.80 -5.22
C VAL A 183 -9.13 13.62 -5.84
N ALA A 184 -8.99 12.51 -5.10
CA ALA A 184 -8.32 11.32 -5.61
C ALA A 184 -9.06 10.71 -6.81
N SER A 185 -10.40 10.70 -6.78
CA SER A 185 -11.23 10.15 -7.85
C SER A 185 -11.17 11.01 -9.09
N ILE A 186 -11.27 12.34 -8.99
CA ILE A 186 -11.23 13.23 -10.17
C ILE A 186 -9.87 13.15 -10.85
N PHE A 187 -8.78 13.14 -10.08
CA PHE A 187 -7.43 12.96 -10.61
C PHE A 187 -7.33 11.64 -11.39
N SER A 188 -7.71 10.53 -10.75
CA SER A 188 -7.67 9.19 -11.35
C SER A 188 -8.45 9.14 -12.66
N THR A 189 -9.68 9.66 -12.70
CA THR A 189 -10.51 9.62 -13.91
C THR A 189 -9.96 10.47 -15.03
N THR A 190 -9.36 11.63 -14.74
CA THR A 190 -8.80 12.52 -15.76
C THR A 190 -7.56 11.92 -16.42
N VAL A 191 -6.79 11.11 -15.70
CA VAL A 191 -5.69 10.31 -16.28
C VAL A 191 -6.16 8.93 -16.78
N HIS A 192 -7.44 8.79 -17.13
CA HIS A 192 -8.06 7.57 -17.69
C HIS A 192 -8.07 6.35 -16.75
N GLY A 193 -7.94 6.58 -15.45
CA GLY A 193 -8.11 5.58 -14.40
C GLY A 193 -9.57 5.39 -13.97
N PRO A 194 -9.85 4.39 -13.12
CA PRO A 194 -11.20 4.16 -12.61
C PRO A 194 -11.59 5.24 -11.58
N ALA A 195 -12.87 5.56 -11.54
CA ALA A 195 -13.45 6.36 -10.46
C ALA A 195 -13.52 5.55 -9.16
N ILE A 196 -13.37 6.23 -8.02
CA ILE A 196 -13.60 5.61 -6.70
C ILE A 196 -15.12 5.51 -6.49
N LYS A 197 -15.61 4.33 -6.12
CA LYS A 197 -17.06 4.10 -5.95
C LYS A 197 -17.58 4.88 -4.73
N PRO A 198 -18.81 5.42 -4.73
CA PRO A 198 -19.34 6.20 -3.61
C PRO A 198 -19.23 5.51 -2.25
N LYS A 199 -19.52 4.21 -2.18
CA LYS A 199 -19.41 3.41 -0.94
C LYS A 199 -17.98 3.30 -0.38
N GLU A 200 -16.97 3.52 -1.22
CA GLU A 200 -15.55 3.47 -0.86
C GLU A 200 -15.01 4.85 -0.44
N ARG A 201 -15.81 5.92 -0.61
CA ARG A 201 -15.42 7.30 -0.29
C ARG A 201 -15.66 7.69 1.18
N ALA A 202 -16.34 6.87 1.96
CA ALA A 202 -16.80 7.22 3.30
C ALA A 202 -15.83 6.82 4.44
N GLN A 203 -14.67 6.23 4.12
CA GLN A 203 -13.69 5.77 5.13
C GLN A 203 -12.27 6.08 4.65
N LEU A 204 -11.41 6.54 5.56
CA LEU A 204 -10.00 6.81 5.28
C LEU A 204 -9.11 5.72 5.87
N ARG A 205 -9.31 5.37 7.14
CA ARG A 205 -8.45 4.46 7.90
C ARG A 205 -8.42 3.05 7.33
N THR A 206 -9.57 2.58 6.86
CA THR A 206 -9.79 1.27 6.24
C THR A 206 -9.86 1.35 4.71
N SER A 207 -9.58 2.53 4.15
CA SER A 207 -9.63 2.72 2.71
C SER A 207 -8.59 1.86 2.01
N TRP A 208 -9.03 1.13 0.99
CA TRP A 208 -8.11 0.44 0.10
C TRP A 208 -7.22 1.44 -0.64
N VAL A 209 -7.72 2.63 -0.98
CA VAL A 209 -6.96 3.67 -1.70
C VAL A 209 -5.76 4.12 -0.87
N VAL A 210 -5.97 4.40 0.42
CA VAL A 210 -4.91 4.81 1.37
C VAL A 210 -3.95 3.65 1.62
N SER A 211 -4.48 2.45 1.88
CA SER A 211 -3.67 1.26 2.13
C SER A 211 -2.74 0.95 0.96
N GLN A 212 -3.24 1.07 -0.28
CA GLN A 212 -2.45 0.85 -1.49
C GLN A 212 -1.45 1.99 -1.75
N ALA A 213 -1.80 3.24 -1.45
CA ALA A 213 -0.83 4.34 -1.52
C ALA A 213 0.35 4.08 -0.58
N VAL A 214 0.09 3.75 0.69
CA VAL A 214 1.15 3.41 1.66
C VAL A 214 1.94 2.18 1.22
N ARG A 215 1.28 1.15 0.69
CA ARG A 215 1.96 -0.08 0.25
C ARG A 215 2.92 0.16 -0.91
N HIS A 216 2.52 0.97 -1.90
CA HIS A 216 3.30 1.15 -3.13
C HIS A 216 4.20 2.40 -3.13
N LEU A 217 3.89 3.38 -2.29
CA LEU A 217 4.65 4.64 -2.15
C LEU A 217 5.30 4.75 -0.76
N GLY A 218 5.40 3.64 -0.01
CA GLY A 218 5.80 3.65 1.40
C GLY A 218 7.22 4.12 1.68
N THR A 219 8.07 4.22 0.66
CA THR A 219 9.36 4.92 0.77
C THR A 219 9.17 6.44 0.87
N SER A 220 8.18 6.99 0.18
CA SER A 220 7.88 8.44 0.12
C SER A 220 6.84 8.88 1.16
N LEU A 221 6.04 7.95 1.68
CA LEU A 221 4.97 8.20 2.63
C LEU A 221 5.27 7.57 3.98
N SER A 222 5.08 8.34 5.05
CA SER A 222 5.20 7.86 6.42
C SER A 222 3.89 7.86 7.15
N ARG A 223 3.77 6.93 8.10
CA ARG A 223 2.64 6.82 9.01
C ARG A 223 3.11 7.00 10.44
N GLY A 224 2.26 7.67 11.21
CA GLY A 224 2.50 7.87 12.63
C GLY A 224 1.22 7.71 13.43
N SER A 225 1.39 7.53 14.72
CA SER A 225 0.32 7.71 15.69
C SER A 225 0.81 8.69 16.75
N ASP A 226 0.03 9.73 17.01
CA ASP A 226 0.31 10.62 18.12
C ASP A 226 0.09 9.86 19.43
N ARG A 227 1.12 9.76 20.28
CA ARG A 227 1.04 9.02 21.55
C ARG A 227 0.06 9.62 22.56
N LYS A 228 -0.22 10.93 22.49
CA LYS A 228 -1.13 11.63 23.38
C LYS A 228 -2.58 11.52 22.90
N THR A 229 -2.79 11.73 21.60
CA THR A 229 -4.14 11.74 21.02
C THR A 229 -4.54 10.41 20.40
N GLY A 230 -3.64 9.44 20.26
CA GLY A 230 -3.84 8.14 19.60
C GLY A 230 -4.32 8.26 18.15
N LEU A 231 -4.21 9.44 17.53
CA LEU A 231 -4.69 9.67 16.17
C LEU A 231 -3.65 9.16 15.18
N ALA A 232 -4.12 8.36 14.22
CA ALA A 232 -3.29 7.94 13.11
C ALA A 232 -3.10 9.12 12.14
N SER A 233 -1.91 9.23 11.57
CA SER A 233 -1.53 10.32 10.66
C SER A 233 -0.69 9.81 9.51
N ILE A 234 -0.68 10.57 8.41
CA ILE A 234 0.10 10.28 7.21
C ILE A 234 0.70 11.58 6.64
N TRP A 235 1.94 11.51 6.20
CA TRP A 235 2.65 12.64 5.56
C TRP A 235 3.63 12.14 4.49
N ILE A 236 4.09 13.07 3.67
CA ILE A 236 5.17 12.87 2.70
C ILE A 236 6.48 13.24 3.39
N GLU A 237 7.51 12.41 3.26
CA GLU A 237 8.84 12.73 3.80
C GLU A 237 9.44 13.96 3.09
N GLU A 238 10.11 14.83 3.85
CA GLU A 238 10.51 16.18 3.37
C GLU A 238 11.33 16.13 2.08
N ASP A 239 12.25 15.17 1.97
CA ASP A 239 13.14 15.02 0.82
C ASP A 239 12.56 14.12 -0.30
N HIS A 240 11.35 13.57 -0.13
CA HIS A 240 10.80 12.54 -1.02
C HIS A 240 9.74 13.07 -1.99
N THR A 241 9.50 14.39 -2.03
CA THR A 241 8.53 15.02 -2.93
C THR A 241 8.81 14.67 -4.41
N THR A 242 10.06 14.80 -4.85
CA THR A 242 10.44 14.48 -6.24
C THR A 242 10.32 12.99 -6.55
N THR A 243 10.72 12.12 -5.63
CA THR A 243 10.58 10.67 -5.76
C THR A 243 9.12 10.28 -5.92
N LEU A 244 8.24 10.82 -5.07
CA LEU A 244 6.80 10.59 -5.12
C LEU A 244 6.19 11.00 -6.47
N LEU A 245 6.57 12.16 -6.99
CA LEU A 245 6.11 12.63 -8.29
C LEU A 245 6.55 11.72 -9.44
N ASN A 246 7.79 11.20 -9.38
CA ASN A 246 8.26 10.21 -10.35
C ASN A 246 7.46 8.91 -10.26
N ASP A 247 7.23 8.39 -9.06
CA ASP A 247 6.46 7.15 -8.86
C ASP A 247 5.02 7.27 -9.39
N ILE A 248 4.38 8.42 -9.16
CA ILE A 248 3.06 8.75 -9.71
C ILE A 248 3.13 8.78 -11.24
N SER A 249 4.11 9.46 -11.83
CA SER A 249 4.28 9.55 -13.29
C SER A 249 4.51 8.19 -13.94
N VAL A 250 5.34 7.33 -13.34
CA VAL A 250 5.57 5.95 -13.82
C VAL A 250 4.26 5.15 -13.74
N ALA A 251 3.52 5.26 -12.65
CA ALA A 251 2.23 4.58 -12.49
C ALA A 251 1.20 4.99 -13.54
N ILE A 252 1.16 6.29 -13.90
CA ILE A 252 0.27 6.82 -14.94
C ILE A 252 0.70 6.32 -16.32
N ARG A 253 1.98 6.47 -16.67
CA ARG A 253 2.53 6.06 -17.97
C ARG A 253 2.29 4.59 -18.28
N ALA A 254 2.49 3.73 -17.30
CA ALA A 254 2.38 2.30 -17.50
C ALA A 254 0.94 1.79 -17.67
N ARG A 255 -0.09 2.59 -17.32
CA ARG A 255 -1.48 2.13 -17.25
C ARG A 255 -2.46 2.94 -18.06
N SER A 256 -2.09 4.15 -18.44
CA SER A 256 -2.97 5.08 -19.14
C SER A 256 -2.37 5.46 -20.48
N ARG A 257 -3.25 5.84 -21.40
CA ARG A 257 -2.86 6.58 -22.61
C ARG A 257 -2.79 8.08 -22.34
N ALA A 258 -2.59 8.47 -21.06
CA ALA A 258 -2.58 9.87 -20.66
C ALA A 258 -1.49 10.62 -21.42
N THR A 259 -1.90 11.71 -22.03
CA THR A 259 -1.03 12.69 -22.68
C THR A 259 -0.56 13.70 -21.65
N PRO A 260 0.50 14.49 -21.93
CA PRO A 260 0.86 15.62 -21.06
C PRO A 260 -0.31 16.57 -20.78
N SER A 261 -1.20 16.79 -21.76
CA SER A 261 -2.41 17.59 -21.57
C SER A 261 -3.38 16.98 -20.56
N ASP A 262 -3.48 15.64 -20.50
CA ASP A 262 -4.30 14.96 -19.50
C ASP A 262 -3.71 15.10 -18.10
N ILE A 263 -2.38 15.16 -17.98
CA ILE A 263 -1.69 15.39 -16.71
C ILE A 263 -1.95 16.80 -16.19
N GLU A 264 -1.83 17.81 -17.05
CA GLU A 264 -2.19 19.19 -16.71
C GLU A 264 -3.65 19.29 -16.27
N ALA A 265 -4.56 18.73 -17.07
CA ALA A 265 -5.98 18.72 -16.76
C ALA A 265 -6.29 17.98 -15.45
N ALA A 266 -5.60 16.87 -15.16
CA ALA A 266 -5.79 16.10 -13.93
C ALA A 266 -5.32 16.88 -12.71
N PHE A 267 -4.18 17.55 -12.80
CA PHE A 267 -3.68 18.40 -11.72
C PHE A 267 -4.63 19.58 -11.46
N ASP A 268 -5.01 20.30 -12.51
CA ASP A 268 -5.89 21.47 -12.41
C ASP A 268 -7.28 21.08 -11.87
N ALA A 269 -7.82 19.93 -12.30
CA ALA A 269 -9.07 19.38 -11.77
C ALA A 269 -8.96 18.96 -10.30
N ALA A 270 -7.85 18.35 -9.89
CA ALA A 270 -7.61 17.98 -8.51
C ALA A 270 -7.49 19.20 -7.59
N VAL A 271 -6.80 20.26 -8.05
CA VAL A 271 -6.72 21.54 -7.32
C VAL A 271 -8.09 22.21 -7.22
N ALA A 272 -8.87 22.23 -8.30
CA ALA A 272 -10.23 22.78 -8.27
C ALA A 272 -11.14 22.02 -7.28
N GLU A 273 -11.03 20.69 -7.22
CA GLU A 273 -11.78 19.87 -6.28
C GLU A 273 -11.28 20.07 -4.83
N TYR A 274 -9.97 20.21 -4.64
CA TYR A 274 -9.39 20.55 -3.34
C TYR A 274 -9.95 21.88 -2.81
N GLU A 275 -10.00 22.91 -3.64
CA GLU A 275 -10.52 24.24 -3.24
C GLU A 275 -12.01 24.19 -2.84
N ARG A 276 -12.82 23.33 -3.47
CA ARG A 276 -14.22 23.11 -3.05
C ARG A 276 -14.30 22.52 -1.64
N GLY A 277 -13.41 21.59 -1.31
CA GLY A 277 -13.34 20.93 -0.01
C GLY A 277 -12.53 21.68 1.05
N ARG A 278 -11.82 22.76 0.69
CA ARG A 278 -10.83 23.44 1.54
C ARG A 278 -11.39 23.93 2.86
N VAL A 279 -12.63 24.40 2.89
CA VAL A 279 -13.30 24.86 4.13
C VAL A 279 -13.42 23.73 5.13
N ILE A 280 -13.79 22.53 4.68
CA ILE A 280 -13.89 21.34 5.52
C ILE A 280 -12.49 20.97 6.02
N LEU A 281 -11.50 20.88 5.12
CA LEU A 281 -10.10 20.60 5.51
C LEU A 281 -9.54 21.61 6.53
N GLY A 282 -9.90 22.88 6.38
CA GLY A 282 -9.53 23.95 7.30
C GLY A 282 -10.16 23.80 8.69
N ALA A 283 -11.44 23.40 8.76
CA ALA A 283 -12.11 23.12 10.03
C ALA A 283 -11.44 21.96 10.81
N TRP A 284 -10.80 21.04 10.09
CA TRP A 284 -10.01 19.94 10.64
C TRP A 284 -8.54 20.30 10.93
N GLY A 285 -8.11 21.53 10.66
CA GLY A 285 -6.73 21.97 10.88
C GLY A 285 -5.69 21.32 9.96
N ILE A 286 -6.14 20.69 8.86
CA ILE A 286 -5.28 19.92 7.94
C ILE A 286 -5.09 20.61 6.59
N SER A 287 -5.62 21.82 6.37
CA SER A 287 -5.34 22.58 5.15
C SER A 287 -3.97 23.27 5.27
N HIS A 288 -2.95 22.71 4.61
CA HIS A 288 -1.58 23.24 4.64
C HIS A 288 -1.11 23.82 3.29
N GLU A 289 -2.03 23.93 2.33
CA GLU A 289 -1.77 24.38 0.97
C GLU A 289 -1.13 25.78 0.94
N ARG A 290 -0.16 25.95 0.04
CA ARG A 290 0.46 27.23 -0.28
C ARG A 290 0.55 27.37 -1.79
N ARG A 291 -0.11 28.38 -2.37
CA ARG A 291 -0.21 28.56 -3.83
C ARG A 291 1.11 28.45 -4.59
N ARG A 292 2.18 29.05 -4.06
CA ARG A 292 3.52 28.96 -4.66
C ARG A 292 4.07 27.53 -4.68
N GLN A 293 3.84 26.77 -3.61
CA GLN A 293 4.24 25.37 -3.52
C GLN A 293 3.39 24.51 -4.46
N THR A 294 2.09 24.74 -4.52
CA THR A 294 1.17 24.04 -5.43
C THR A 294 1.58 24.24 -6.89
N GLN A 295 1.98 25.46 -7.28
CA GLN A 295 2.50 25.71 -8.63
C GLN A 295 3.84 25.02 -8.89
N GLN A 296 4.76 25.02 -7.91
CA GLN A 296 6.01 24.26 -8.05
C GLN A 296 5.75 22.77 -8.25
N ILE A 297 4.82 22.19 -7.47
CA ILE A 297 4.43 20.78 -7.61
C ILE A 297 3.84 20.51 -9.00
N ARG A 298 3.05 21.44 -9.56
CA ARG A 298 2.53 21.32 -10.93
C ARG A 298 3.66 21.22 -11.95
N GLU A 299 4.63 22.14 -11.87
CA GLU A 299 5.78 22.19 -12.78
C GLU A 299 6.64 20.93 -12.65
N ASP A 300 6.99 20.54 -11.41
CA ASP A 300 7.79 19.35 -11.11
C ASP A 300 7.08 18.06 -11.57
N PHE A 301 5.76 18.00 -11.44
CA PHE A 301 4.97 16.85 -11.87
C PHE A 301 4.98 16.67 -13.39
N LEU A 302 4.82 17.76 -14.13
CA LEU A 302 4.92 17.75 -15.58
C LEU A 302 6.32 17.35 -16.03
N GLU A 303 7.36 17.92 -15.41
CA GLU A 303 8.74 17.56 -15.70
C GLU A 303 9.01 16.07 -15.44
N ALA A 304 8.57 15.54 -14.28
CA ALA A 304 8.66 14.12 -13.97
C ALA A 304 7.98 13.26 -15.04
N PHE A 305 6.78 13.64 -15.49
CA PHE A 305 6.04 12.91 -16.51
C PHE A 305 6.71 12.92 -17.90
N TYR A 306 7.42 14.00 -18.25
CA TYR A 306 8.21 14.08 -19.48
C TYR A 306 9.48 13.21 -19.41
N ARG A 307 10.10 13.09 -18.23
CA ARG A 307 11.33 12.29 -18.05
C ARG A 307 11.06 10.78 -18.12
N VAL A 308 9.87 10.34 -17.72
CA VAL A 308 9.46 8.94 -17.87
C VAL A 308 9.21 8.65 -19.35
N ARG A 309 10.19 8.01 -20.01
CA ARG A 309 10.08 7.57 -21.40
C ARG A 309 9.11 6.37 -21.51
N PRO A 310 8.33 6.29 -22.60
CA PRO A 310 7.49 5.13 -22.89
C PRO A 310 8.32 3.87 -23.16
#